data_AF-A0A821NFH1-F1
#
_entry.id   AF-A0A821NFH1-F1
#
_cell.length_a   1.000
_cell.length_b   1.000
_cell.length_c   1.000
_cell.angle_alpha   90.00
_cell.angle_beta   90.00
_cell.angle_gamma   90.00
#
_symmetry.space_group_name_H-M   'P 1'
#
loop_
_entity.id
_entity.type
_entity.pdbx_description
1 polymer ?
#
loop_
_entity_poly.entity_id
_entity_poly.type
_entity_poly.pdbx_seq_one_letter_code
_entity_poly.pdbx_strand_id
1 'polypeptide(L)' 'MTIDQFNTSTLFATVRDAGNFKGEEEILFSMHFIFRIGSIQQINGNDRLRQVDLILIIGNDPDLHTLTEYMWFGYVAN' A
#
# COMPACT_ATOMS: atom_id res chain seq x y z
N MET A 1 -10.53 -27.05 -4.36
CA MET A 1 -9.89 -25.97 -5.12
C MET A 1 -8.90 -25.31 -4.18
N THR A 2 -7.62 -25.67 -4.29
CA THR A 2 -6.57 -25.12 -3.44
C THR A 2 -6.04 -23.89 -4.15
N ILE A 3 -6.30 -22.71 -3.60
CA ILE A 3 -5.78 -21.45 -4.16
C ILE A 3 -4.36 -21.30 -3.63
N ASP A 4 -3.38 -21.48 -4.52
CA ASP A 4 -1.99 -21.12 -4.26
C ASP A 4 -1.86 -19.59 -4.30
N GLN A 5 -1.67 -18.99 -3.13
CA GLN A 5 -1.67 -17.54 -2.93
C GLN A 5 -0.43 -16.84 -3.53
N PHE A 6 0.55 -17.61 -4.03
CA PHE A 6 1.81 -17.09 -4.57
C PHE A 6 1.89 -17.09 -6.12
N ASN A 7 0.83 -17.48 -6.83
CA ASN A 7 0.86 -17.64 -8.29
C ASN A 7 -0.21 -16.81 -9.04
N THR A 8 -0.23 -15.49 -8.84
CA THR A 8 -0.85 -14.58 -9.83
C THR A 8 0.05 -13.38 -10.06
N SER A 9 0.56 -13.25 -11.27
CA SER A 9 1.67 -12.37 -11.67
C SER A 9 1.32 -10.87 -11.72
N THR A 10 0.24 -10.44 -11.08
CA THR A 10 -0.24 -9.06 -11.18
C THR A 10 -0.88 -8.62 -9.87
N LEU A 11 -0.28 -7.56 -9.34
CA LEU A 11 -0.44 -7.04 -7.99
C LEU A 11 -1.65 -6.10 -7.86
N PHE A 12 -2.14 -5.60 -8.98
CA PHE A 12 -3.29 -4.71 -9.06
C PHE A 12 -3.97 -4.88 -10.42
N ALA A 13 -5.26 -4.61 -10.51
CA ALA A 13 -6.02 -4.65 -11.76
C ALA A 13 -6.83 -3.37 -11.93
N THR A 14 -6.94 -2.89 -13.16
CA THR A 14 -8.01 -1.94 -13.48
C THR A 14 -9.34 -2.69 -13.53
N VAL A 15 -10.38 -2.10 -12.97
CA VAL A 15 -11.74 -2.66 -13.00
C VAL A 15 -12.70 -1.80 -13.81
N ARG A 16 -12.19 -0.88 -14.64
CA ARG A 16 -12.98 0.07 -15.43
C ARG A 16 -14.16 -0.57 -16.18
N ASP A 17 -13.92 -1.70 -16.84
CA ASP A 17 -14.94 -2.35 -17.67
C ASP A 17 -15.84 -3.30 -16.84
N ALA A 18 -15.40 -3.70 -15.65
CA ALA A 18 -16.12 -4.59 -14.73
C ALA A 18 -16.88 -3.84 -13.61
N GLY A 19 -16.58 -2.55 -13.41
CA GLY A 19 -17.14 -1.70 -12.36
C GLY A 19 -18.61 -1.35 -12.60
N ASN A 20 -19.32 -1.17 -11.48
CA ASN A 20 -20.73 -0.79 -11.46
C ASN A 20 -20.92 0.66 -11.96
N PHE A 21 -20.03 1.57 -11.57
CA PHE A 21 -20.08 2.97 -11.96
C PHE A 21 -19.29 3.20 -13.25
N LYS A 22 -19.93 3.85 -14.23
CA LYS A 22 -19.31 4.16 -15.52
C LYS A 22 -18.61 5.51 -15.45
N GLY A 23 -17.39 5.58 -15.97
CA GLY A 23 -16.58 6.81 -16.02
C GLY A 23 -15.52 6.94 -14.93
N GLU A 24 -15.47 6.00 -13.98
CA GLU A 24 -14.40 5.92 -12.98
C GLU A 24 -13.19 5.15 -13.53
N GLU A 25 -11.99 5.55 -13.11
CA GLU A 25 -10.75 4.82 -13.38
C GLU A 25 -10.27 4.12 -12.10
N GLU A 26 -11.02 3.09 -11.70
CA GLU A 26 -10.73 2.33 -10.48
C GLU A 26 -9.59 1.31 -10.70
N ILE A 27 -8.70 1.25 -9.71
CA ILE A 27 -7.64 0.26 -9.59
C ILE A 27 -7.87 -0.55 -8.31
N LEU A 28 -8.04 -1.85 -8.47
CA LEU A 28 -8.17 -2.81 -7.38
C LEU A 28 -6.80 -3.40 -7.06
N PHE A 29 -6.33 -3.21 -5.82
CA PHE A 29 -5.16 -3.89 -5.29
C PHE A 29 -5.55 -5.24 -4.71
N SER A 30 -4.66 -6.23 -4.83
CA SER A 30 -4.84 -7.49 -4.11
C SER A 30 -4.75 -7.27 -2.59
N MET A 31 -5.25 -8.23 -1.81
CA MET A 31 -5.09 -8.18 -0.35
C MET A 31 -3.60 -8.26 0.04
N HIS A 32 -3.25 -7.66 1.18
CA HIS A 32 -1.88 -7.56 1.74
C HIS A 32 -0.95 -6.56 1.04
N PHE A 33 -1.53 -5.54 0.42
CA PHE A 33 -0.77 -4.40 -0.09
C PHE A 33 -0.40 -3.47 1.06
N ILE A 34 0.89 -3.31 1.27
CA ILE A 34 1.43 -2.40 2.27
C ILE A 34 2.01 -1.21 1.53
N PHE A 35 1.52 -0.02 1.89
CA PHE A 35 2.09 1.25 1.43
C PHE A 35 2.73 1.96 2.61
N ARG A 36 3.94 2.47 2.40
CA ARG A 36 4.56 3.42 3.31
C ARG A 36 4.22 4.83 2.85
N ILE A 37 3.94 5.71 3.80
CA ILE A 37 3.83 7.14 3.54
C ILE A 37 5.23 7.71 3.31
N GLY A 38 5.47 8.23 2.10
CA GLY A 38 6.71 8.93 1.76
C GLY A 38 6.65 10.39 2.19
N SER A 39 5.64 11.12 1.72
CA SER A 39 5.42 12.52 2.08
C SER A 39 3.94 12.83 2.26
N ILE A 40 3.70 13.87 3.08
CA ILE A 40 2.39 14.49 3.24
C ILE A 40 2.57 15.97 2.96
N GLN A 41 1.86 16.48 1.97
CA GLN A 41 1.97 17.88 1.54
C GLN A 41 0.60 18.53 1.50
N GLN A 42 0.53 19.84 1.73
CA GLN A 42 -0.70 20.60 1.56
C GLN A 42 -0.99 20.85 0.10
N ILE A 43 -2.24 20.68 -0.32
CA ILE A 43 -2.64 21.03 -1.69
C ILE A 43 -3.12 22.48 -1.69
N ASN A 44 -2.50 23.31 -2.54
CA ASN A 44 -2.96 24.66 -2.87
C ASN A 44 -3.28 25.57 -1.66
N GLY A 45 -2.53 25.44 -0.56
CA GLY A 45 -2.77 26.24 0.65
C GLY A 45 -4.09 25.94 1.37
N ASN A 46 -4.78 24.83 1.05
CA ASN A 46 -5.97 24.38 1.77
C ASN A 46 -5.59 23.45 2.93
N ASP A 47 -5.76 23.91 4.18
CA ASP A 47 -5.34 23.16 5.37
C ASP A 47 -6.07 21.82 5.56
N ARG A 48 -7.20 21.63 4.87
CA ARG A 48 -8.04 20.43 4.93
C ARG A 48 -7.71 19.40 3.86
N LEU A 49 -6.93 19.76 2.85
CA LEU A 49 -6.53 18.86 1.77
C LEU A 49 -5.04 18.57 1.86
N ARG A 50 -4.73 17.28 1.95
CA ARG A 50 -3.35 16.78 1.96
C ARG A 50 -3.16 15.83 0.77
N GLN A 51 -2.09 16.05 0.02
CA GLN A 51 -1.55 15.04 -0.88
C GLN A 51 -0.67 14.11 -0.04
N VAL A 52 -0.88 12.81 -0.20
CA VAL A 52 -0.07 11.79 0.45
C VAL A 52 0.59 10.96 -0.64
N ASP A 53 1.91 11.01 -0.71
CA ASP A 53 2.66 10.19 -1.65
C ASP A 53 2.92 8.83 -0.99
N LEU A 54 2.36 7.78 -1.58
CA LEU A 54 2.45 6.42 -1.09
C LEU A 54 3.50 5.62 -1.87
N ILE A 55 4.35 4.90 -1.15
CA ILE A 55 5.37 4.03 -1.71
C ILE A 55 4.92 2.60 -1.49
N LEU A 56 4.71 1.86 -2.58
CA LEU A 56 4.36 0.45 -2.52
C LEU A 56 5.55 -0.37 -2.04
N ILE A 57 5.33 -1.17 -1.00
CA ILE A 57 6.32 -2.08 -0.45
C ILE A 57 6.08 -3.46 -1.05
N ILE A 58 7.08 -4.00 -1.75
CA ILE A 58 7.03 -5.34 -2.36
C ILE A 58 8.22 -6.16 -1.89
N GLY A 59 7.95 -7.34 -1.35
CA GLY A 59 9.00 -8.29 -0.97
C GLY A 59 9.77 -7.89 0.29
N ASN A 60 11.10 -8.08 0.28
CA ASN A 60 11.97 -7.82 1.42
C ASN A 60 12.41 -6.35 1.43
N ASP A 61 11.51 -5.47 1.86
CA ASP A 61 11.78 -4.04 1.96
C ASP A 61 12.69 -3.74 3.17
N PRO A 62 13.86 -3.11 2.95
CA PRO A 62 14.83 -2.84 4.01
C PRO A 62 14.27 -1.99 5.14
N ASP A 63 13.39 -1.03 4.82
CA ASP A 63 12.86 -0.10 5.82
C ASP A 63 11.85 -0.80 6.73
N LEU A 64 11.06 -1.73 6.19
CA LEU A 64 10.17 -2.60 6.98
C LEU A 64 10.94 -3.58 7.85
N HIS A 65 12.06 -4.11 7.36
CA HIS A 65 12.95 -4.95 8.15
C HIS A 65 13.50 -4.18 9.35
N THR A 66 14.07 -3.00 9.10
CA THR A 66 14.61 -2.13 10.13
C THR A 66 13.55 -1.71 11.16
N LEU A 67 12.33 -1.37 10.71
CA LEU A 67 11.23 -1.05 11.61
C LEU A 67 10.86 -2.23 12.53
N THR A 68 10.82 -3.45 11.97
CA THR A 68 10.51 -4.67 12.72
C THR A 68 11.56 -4.94 13.79
N GLU A 69 12.84 -4.77 13.46
CA GLU A 69 13.95 -4.90 14.42
C GLU A 69 13.81 -3.89 15.56
N TYR A 70 13.59 -2.61 15.24
CA TYR A 70 13.43 -1.57 16.28
C TYR A 70 12.27 -1.86 17.23
N MET A 71 11.11 -2.27 16.72
CA MET A 71 9.96 -2.63 17.56
C MET A 71 10.24 -3.86 18.43
N TRP A 72 10.91 -4.87 17.87
CA TRP A 72 11.29 -6.08 18.59
C TRP A 72 12.27 -5.77 19.74
N PHE A 73 13.32 -5.00 19.48
CA PHE A 73 14.28 -4.59 20.51
C PHE A 73 13.63 -3.76 21.62
N GLY A 74 12.68 -2.88 21.29
CA GLY A 74 11.91 -2.12 22.27
C GLY A 74 11.00 -2.97 23.18
N TYR A 75 10.56 -4.13 22.71
CA TYR A 75 9.74 -5.07 23.49
C TYR A 75 10.58 -5.97 24.42
N VAL A 76 11.80 -6.31 24.02
CA VAL A 76 12.71 -7.18 24.80
C VAL A 76 13.50 -6.39 25.86
N ALA A 77 13.62 -5.07 25.70
CA ALA A 77 14.34 -4.19 26.63
C ALA A 77 13.49 -3.64 27.80
N ASN A 78 12.20 -3.99 27.89
CA ASN A 78 11.29 -3.69 29.00
C ASN A 78 10.86 -4.97 29.72
#